data_AF-A0A7C3ABF4-F1
#
_entry.id   AF-A0A7C3ABF4-F1
#
_cell.length_a   1.000
_cell.length_b   1.000
_cell.length_c   1.000
_cell.angle_alpha   90.00
_cell.angle_beta   90.00
_cell.angle_gamma   90.00
#
_symmetry.space_group_name_H-M   'P 1'
#
loop_
_entity.id
_entity.type
_entity.pdbx_description
1 polymer ?
#
loop_
_entity_poly.entity_id
_entity_poly.type
_entity_poly.pdbx_seq_one_letter_code
_entity_poly.pdbx_strand_id
1 'polypeptide(L)'
;MTALDILLTFTVPQTVGNGPLSMLWLLPLTVSIAVVYKATKVQRIEPWPFVKDCALLFASVMVFMLVAALVLFAVAYLITA
;
A
#
# COMPACT_ATOMS: atom_id res chain seq x y z
N MET A 1 -31.38 1.95 -0.72
CA MET A 1 -30.29 1.11 -1.27
C MET A 1 -30.92 -0.21 -1.69
N THR A 2 -31.04 -0.43 -2.99
CA THR A 2 -31.69 -1.61 -3.58
C THR A 2 -30.65 -2.71 -3.87
N ALA A 3 -31.09 -3.95 -4.10
CA ALA A 3 -30.19 -5.04 -4.50
C ALA A 3 -29.40 -4.72 -5.79
N LEU A 4 -30.00 -3.92 -6.69
CA LEU A 4 -29.36 -3.46 -7.90
C LEU A 4 -28.20 -2.49 -7.60
N ASP A 5 -28.37 -1.55 -6.67
CA ASP A 5 -27.33 -0.59 -6.27
C ASP A 5 -26.09 -1.30 -5.69
N ILE A 6 -26.31 -2.38 -4.92
CA ILE A 6 -25.23 -3.22 -4.39
C ILE A 6 -24.50 -3.92 -5.53
N LEU A 7 -25.23 -4.50 -6.48
CA LEU A 7 -24.64 -5.21 -7.62
C LEU A 7 -23.83 -4.25 -8.51
N LEU A 8 -24.28 -3.01 -8.68
CA LEU A 8 -23.58 -1.96 -9.43
C LEU A 8 -22.27 -1.52 -8.75
N THR A 9 -22.21 -1.49 -7.42
CA THR A 9 -20.96 -1.19 -6.68
C THR A 9 -19.83 -2.16 -7.01
N PHE A 10 -20.13 -3.42 -7.34
CA PHE A 10 -19.13 -4.43 -7.68
C PHE A 10 -18.89 -4.61 -9.18
N THR A 11 -19.77 -4.09 -10.03
CA THR A 11 -19.71 -4.32 -11.49
C THR A 11 -19.34 -3.09 -12.30
N VAL A 12 -19.51 -1.88 -11.75
CA VAL A 12 -19.12 -0.64 -12.41
C VAL A 12 -17.66 -0.31 -12.07
N PRO A 13 -16.82 0.06 -13.07
CA PRO A 13 -15.46 0.49 -12.82
C PRO A 13 -15.42 1.64 -11.80
N GLN A 14 -14.75 1.42 -10.68
CA GLN A 14 -14.50 2.47 -9.70
C GLN A 14 -13.34 3.34 -10.18
N THR A 15 -13.59 4.64 -10.30
CA THR A 15 -12.54 5.61 -10.62
C THR A 15 -11.70 5.84 -9.37
N VAL A 16 -10.56 5.15 -9.29
CA VAL A 16 -9.56 5.38 -8.26
C VAL A 16 -8.69 6.56 -8.71
N GLY A 17 -8.66 7.62 -7.90
CA GLY A 17 -7.79 8.76 -8.16
C GLY A 17 -6.31 8.35 -8.20
N ASN A 18 -5.57 8.88 -9.17
CA ASN A 18 -4.12 8.70 -9.31
C ASN A 18 -3.32 9.95 -8.89
N GLY A 19 -3.97 10.86 -8.17
CA GLY A 19 -3.35 12.10 -7.70
C GLY A 19 -2.42 11.86 -6.49
N PRO A 20 -1.59 12.86 -6.13
CA PRO A 20 -0.64 12.75 -5.01
C PRO A 20 -1.32 12.44 -3.67
N LEU A 21 -2.50 13.03 -3.42
CA LEU A 21 -3.29 12.76 -2.22
C LEU A 21 -3.82 11.32 -2.17
N SER A 22 -4.20 10.76 -3.33
CA SER A 22 -4.63 9.36 -3.42
C SER A 22 -3.48 8.41 -3.11
N MET A 23 -2.24 8.75 -3.47
CA MET A 23 -1.05 7.96 -3.11
C MET A 23 -0.77 7.94 -1.60
N LEU A 24 -1.16 8.98 -0.84
CA LEU A 24 -0.99 8.96 0.63
C LEU A 24 -1.79 7.83 1.29
N TRP A 25 -2.89 7.37 0.69
CA TRP A 25 -3.67 6.24 1.19
C TRP A 25 -2.92 4.91 1.14
N LEU A 26 -1.82 4.82 0.39
CA LEU A 26 -0.94 3.66 0.44
C LEU A 26 -0.21 3.56 1.78
N LEU A 27 0.00 4.66 2.51
CA LEU A 27 0.67 4.65 3.81
C LEU A 27 -0.09 3.82 4.85
N PRO A 28 -1.36 4.13 5.20
CA PRO A 28 -2.11 3.34 6.18
C PRO A 28 -2.31 1.89 5.72
N LEU A 29 -2.43 1.66 4.41
CA LEU A 29 -2.56 0.32 3.84
C LEU A 29 -1.27 -0.50 4.06
N THR A 30 -0.11 0.08 3.76
CA THR A 30 1.20 -0.56 3.95
C THR A 30 1.51 -0.80 5.42
N VAL A 31 1.16 0.15 6.31
CA VAL A 31 1.26 -0.04 7.77
C VAL A 31 0.42 -1.24 8.21
N SER A 32 -0.82 -1.34 7.73
CA SER A 32 -1.72 -2.45 8.08
C SER A 32 -1.14 -3.80 7.64
N ILE A 33 -0.61 -3.88 6.41
CA ILE A 33 0.05 -5.10 5.91
C ILE A 33 1.28 -5.44 6.75
N ALA A 34 2.12 -4.48 7.10
CA ALA A 34 3.33 -4.72 7.91
C ALA A 34 2.97 -5.30 9.29
N VAL A 35 1.94 -4.76 9.93
CA VAL A 35 1.45 -5.26 11.23
C VAL A 35 0.89 -6.67 11.11
N VAL A 36 -0.01 -6.93 10.16
CA VAL A 36 -0.64 -8.25 9.98
C VAL A 36 0.39 -9.31 9.58
N TYR A 37 1.31 -8.98 8.67
CA TYR A 37 2.39 -9.86 8.27
C TYR A 37 3.27 -10.25 9.47
N LYS A 38 3.70 -9.26 10.27
CA LYS A 38 4.54 -9.57 11.43
C LYS A 38 3.75 -10.38 12.47
N ALA A 39 2.49 -10.02 12.72
CA ALA A 39 1.63 -10.68 13.72
C ALA A 39 1.39 -12.16 13.40
N THR A 40 1.23 -12.51 12.13
CA THR A 40 1.06 -13.92 11.70
C THR A 40 2.35 -14.73 11.71
N LYS A 41 3.51 -14.06 11.64
CA LYS A 41 4.84 -14.69 11.62
C LYS A 41 5.44 -14.96 13.00
N VAL A 42 5.08 -14.18 14.03
CA VAL A 42 5.66 -14.34 15.37
C VAL A 42 4.81 -15.24 16.26
N GLN A 43 5.46 -16.15 16.99
CA GLN A 43 4.79 -17.04 17.95
C GLN A 43 4.41 -16.32 19.26
N ARG A 44 5.12 -15.25 19.61
CA ARG A 44 4.86 -14.44 20.80
C ARG A 44 4.99 -12.96 20.43
N ILE A 45 3.96 -12.17 20.77
CA ILE A 45 3.93 -10.74 20.49
C ILE A 45 4.42 -10.00 21.74
N GLU A 46 5.62 -9.44 21.65
CA GLU A 46 6.14 -8.48 22.62
C GLU A 46 5.97 -7.06 22.05
N PRO A 47 5.30 -6.14 22.76
CA PRO A 47 4.82 -4.89 22.16
C PRO A 47 5.96 -4.02 21.62
N TRP A 48 7.06 -3.86 22.36
CA TRP A 48 8.16 -3.00 21.95
C TRP A 48 9.00 -3.57 20.78
N PRO A 49 9.47 -4.83 20.83
CA PRO A 49 10.14 -5.46 19.69
C PRO A 49 9.23 -5.55 18.45
N PHE A 50 7.94 -5.86 18.64
CA PHE A 50 6.97 -5.97 17.57
C PHE A 50 6.79 -4.64 16.82
N VAL A 51 6.58 -3.53 17.53
CA VAL A 51 6.43 -2.21 16.91
C VAL A 51 7.69 -1.81 16.15
N LYS A 52 8.88 -2.06 16.72
CA LYS A 52 10.16 -1.76 16.05
C LYS A 52 10.30 -2.55 14.74
N ASP A 53 9.98 -3.83 14.76
CA ASP A 53 10.08 -4.67 13.57
C ASP A 53 9.04 -4.32 12.51
N CYS A 54 7.81 -3.99 12.92
CA CYS A 54 6.77 -3.47 12.02
C CYS A 54 7.19 -2.14 11.38
N ALA A 55 7.78 -1.23 12.16
CA ALA A 55 8.29 0.05 11.66
C ALA A 55 9.44 -0.15 10.67
N LEU A 56 10.36 -1.08 10.95
CA LEU A 56 11.46 -1.42 10.04
C LEU A 56 10.95 -2.01 8.73
N LEU A 57 9.97 -2.92 8.81
CA LEU A 57 9.35 -3.51 7.63
C LEU A 57 8.63 -2.44 6.79
N PHE A 58 7.79 -1.62 7.42
CA PHE A 58 7.13 -0.49 6.76
C PHE A 58 8.12 0.44 6.07
N ALA A 59 9.19 0.85 6.77
CA ALA A 59 10.22 1.71 6.20
C ALA A 59 10.92 1.07 4.99
N SER A 60 11.23 -0.23 5.05
CA SER A 60 11.85 -0.94 3.93
C SER A 60 10.97 -0.97 2.68
N VAL A 61 9.67 -1.19 2.85
CA VAL A 61 8.70 -1.21 1.74
C VAL A 61 8.52 0.19 1.16
N MET A 62 8.50 1.22 2.01
CA MET A 62 8.46 2.63 1.56
C MET A 62 9.65 3.01 0.69
N VAL A 63 10.87 2.64 1.10
CA VAL A 63 12.08 2.90 0.32
C VAL A 63 12.01 2.16 -1.02
N PHE A 64 11.59 0.90 -1.01
CA PHE A 64 11.44 0.11 -2.24
C PHE A 64 10.42 0.75 -3.21
N MET A 65 9.25 1.16 -2.71
CA MET A 65 8.23 1.82 -3.53
C MET A 65 8.75 3.12 -4.15
N LEU A 66 9.52 3.92 -3.41
CA LEU A 66 10.11 5.15 -3.92
C LEU A 66 11.12 4.88 -5.04
N VAL A 67 12.01 3.90 -4.85
CA VAL A 67 12.99 3.49 -5.88
C VAL A 67 12.26 2.99 -7.12
N ALA A 68 11.26 2.12 -6.96
CA ALA A 68 10.46 1.61 -8.08
C ALA A 68 9.76 2.75 -8.85
N ALA A 69 9.18 3.72 -8.14
CA ALA A 69 8.54 4.88 -8.77
C ALA A 69 9.53 5.71 -9.60
N LEU A 70 10.74 5.96 -9.08
CA LEU A 70 11.78 6.70 -9.81
C LEU A 70 12.25 5.95 -11.06
N VAL A 71 12.46 4.63 -10.96
CA VAL A 71 12.86 3.80 -12.10
C VAL A 71 11.77 3.80 -13.17
N LEU A 72 10.51 3.59 -12.78
CA LEU A 72 9.39 3.60 -13.71
C LEU A 72 9.22 4.97 -14.38
N PHE A 73 9.41 6.06 -13.62
CA PHE A 73 9.38 7.42 -14.18
C PHE A 73 10.49 7.63 -15.21
N ALA A 74 11.73 7.20 -14.90
CA ALA A 74 12.85 7.31 -15.81
C ALA A 74 12.63 6.48 -17.10
N VAL A 75 12.11 5.26 -16.97
CA VAL A 75 11.79 4.40 -18.11
C VAL A 75 10.68 5.01 -18.96
N ALA A 76 9.61 5.52 -18.35
CA ALA A 76 8.52 6.17 -19.06
C ALA A 76 9.01 7.41 -19.82
N TYR A 77 9.89 8.21 -19.22
CA TYR A 77 10.52 9.36 -19.87
C TYR A 77 11.37 8.92 -21.07
N LEU A 78 12.22 7.90 -20.91
CA LEU A 78 13.08 7.42 -22.00
C LEU A 78 12.30 6.83 -23.19
N ILE A 79 11.15 6.21 -22.94
CA ILE A 79 10.30 5.65 -24.00
C ILE A 79 9.51 6.74 -24.73
N THR A 80 9.15 7.82 -24.02
CA THR A 80 8.32 8.91 -24.56
C THR A 80 9.15 10.01 -25.22
N ALA A 81 10.42 10.17 -24.83
CA ALA A 81 11.38 11.11 -25.42
C ALA A 81 11.84 10.67 -26.80
#